data_AF-A0A7K3W808-F1
#
_entry.id   AF-A0A7K3W808-F1
#
_cell.length_a   1.000
_cell.length_b   1.000
_cell.length_c   1.000
_cell.angle_alpha   90.00
_cell.angle_beta   90.00
_cell.angle_gamma   90.00
#
_symmetry.space_group_name_H-M   'P 1'
#
loop_
_entity.id
_entity.type
_entity.pdbx_description
1 polymer ?
#
loop_
_entity_poly.entity_id
_entity_poly.type
_entity_poly.pdbx_seq_one_letter_code
_entity_poly.pdbx_strand_id
1 'polypeptide(L)'
;MDTGRAVYALRIGAALQIHAPGTLDAEAAWLHRPRDGGLPVPGVMPARDGELGARVTDDAGRPRECAVFDWVPGRSLRSRLTEPIAAALGRLAARLHADAQAWRAPPDVVVADRCCSGGCPHDWWSRTCPGRRCSPRRSTGRRPHWTSCGTRRRSRRTCCTVT
;
A
#
# COMPACT_ATOMS: atom_id res chain seq x y z
N MET A 1 -30.31 8.32 27.16
CA MET A 1 -29.08 8.88 26.57
C MET A 1 -28.08 7.75 26.54
N ASP A 2 -27.97 7.06 25.39
CA ASP A 2 -26.96 6.00 25.20
C ASP A 2 -25.60 6.68 25.10
N THR A 3 -24.75 6.51 26.10
CA THR A 3 -23.32 6.85 25.99
C THR A 3 -22.68 5.83 25.06
N GLY A 4 -23.01 5.95 23.77
CA GLY A 4 -22.78 4.95 22.75
C GLY A 4 -21.31 4.59 22.67
N ARG A 5 -21.00 3.32 22.90
CA ARG A 5 -19.64 2.80 22.78
C ARG A 5 -19.19 2.92 21.32
N ALA A 6 -18.28 3.85 21.05
CA ALA A 6 -17.68 3.98 19.73
C ALA A 6 -16.84 2.74 19.42
N VAL A 7 -17.04 2.17 18.22
CA VAL A 7 -16.31 1.00 17.74
C VAL A 7 -15.26 1.46 16.73
N TYR A 8 -14.06 0.91 16.85
CA TYR A 8 -12.93 1.19 15.99
C TYR A 8 -12.25 -0.13 15.58
N ALA A 9 -11.49 -0.10 14.50
CA ALA A 9 -10.63 -1.20 14.09
C ALA A 9 -9.16 -0.82 14.34
N LEU A 10 -8.44 -1.63 15.10
CA LEU A 10 -7.00 -1.50 15.29
C LEU A 10 -6.28 -2.47 14.36
N ARG A 11 -5.42 -1.95 13.48
CA ARG A 11 -4.49 -2.75 12.67
C ARG A 11 -3.13 -2.75 13.35
N ILE A 12 -2.60 -3.95 13.63
CA ILE A 12 -1.23 -4.14 14.10
C ILE A 12 -0.40 -4.65 12.93
N GLY A 13 0.60 -3.88 12.53
CA GLY A 13 1.50 -4.21 11.41
C GLY A 13 2.26 -5.51 11.63
N ALA A 14 2.56 -6.21 10.54
CA ALA A 14 3.30 -7.47 10.60
C ALA A 14 4.73 -7.27 11.15
N ALA A 15 5.25 -8.29 11.83
CA ALA A 15 6.60 -8.27 12.40
C ALA A 15 7.71 -8.03 11.37
N LEU A 16 7.49 -8.49 10.15
CA LEU A 16 8.42 -8.35 9.04
C LEU A 16 8.46 -6.93 8.45
N GLN A 17 7.63 -6.00 8.93
CA GLN A 17 7.56 -4.61 8.46
C GLN A 17 7.49 -4.52 6.93
N ILE A 18 6.48 -5.16 6.35
CA ILE A 18 6.30 -5.25 4.90
C ILE A 18 5.91 -3.91 4.23
N HIS A 19 5.68 -2.86 5.03
CA HIS A 19 5.35 -1.52 4.56
C HIS A 19 6.56 -0.60 4.71
N ALA A 20 6.89 0.13 3.65
CA ALA A 20 7.88 1.18 3.72
C ALA A 20 7.35 2.34 4.60
N PRO A 21 8.23 3.15 5.21
CA PRO A 21 7.84 4.40 5.84
C PRO A 21 6.96 5.25 4.90
N GLY A 22 5.97 5.96 5.45
CA GLY A 22 5.04 6.79 4.66
C GLY A 22 3.88 6.02 4.01
N THR A 23 3.88 4.68 4.03
CA THR A 23 2.79 3.88 3.45
C THR A 23 1.44 4.18 4.11
N LEU A 24 1.42 4.36 5.43
CA LEU A 24 0.20 4.68 6.17
C LEU A 24 -0.33 6.08 5.83
N ASP A 25 0.55 7.06 5.68
CA ASP A 25 0.17 8.43 5.30
C ASP A 25 -0.43 8.45 3.89
N ALA A 26 0.18 7.70 2.98
CA ALA A 26 -0.34 7.52 1.62
C ALA A 26 -1.70 6.81 1.60
N GLU A 27 -1.86 5.76 2.42
CA GLU A 27 -3.13 5.05 2.58
C GLU A 27 -4.21 5.99 3.13
N ALA A 28 -3.91 6.76 4.18
CA ALA A 28 -4.84 7.73 4.75
C ALA A 28 -5.23 8.82 3.74
N ALA A 29 -4.25 9.39 3.04
CA ALA A 29 -4.47 10.42 2.04
C ALA A 29 -5.33 9.91 0.88
N TRP A 30 -5.13 8.66 0.45
CA TRP A 30 -5.99 8.06 -0.55
C TRP A 30 -7.39 7.81 -0.01
N LEU A 31 -7.55 7.15 1.15
CA LEU A 31 -8.86 6.79 1.73
C LEU A 31 -9.75 8.01 2.02
N HIS A 32 -9.17 9.15 2.35
CA HIS A 32 -9.94 10.38 2.59
C HIS A 32 -10.71 10.83 1.34
N ARG A 33 -10.12 10.70 0.15
CA ARG A 33 -10.71 11.17 -1.11
C ARG A 33 -12.02 10.46 -1.51
N PRO A 34 -12.09 9.12 -1.67
CA PRO A 34 -13.34 8.46 -2.00
C PRO A 34 -14.35 8.56 -0.85
N ARG A 35 -13.88 8.70 0.40
CA ARG A 35 -14.74 8.95 1.55
C ARG A 35 -15.45 10.30 1.47
N ASP A 36 -14.75 11.37 1.12
CA ASP A 36 -15.34 12.68 0.85
C ASP A 36 -16.30 12.64 -0.35
N GLY A 37 -16.02 11.76 -1.31
CA GLY A 37 -16.93 11.40 -2.41
C GLY A 37 -18.10 10.49 -2.01
N GLY A 38 -18.31 10.24 -0.71
CA GLY A 38 -19.43 9.45 -0.19
C GLY A 38 -19.29 7.94 -0.35
N LEU A 39 -18.11 7.39 -0.65
CA LEU A 39 -17.90 5.96 -0.60
C LEU A 39 -17.78 5.49 0.87
N PRO A 40 -18.40 4.35 1.22
CA PRO A 40 -18.31 3.78 2.57
C PRO A 40 -16.97 3.06 2.75
N VAL A 41 -15.89 3.82 2.88
CA VAL A 41 -14.53 3.32 3.17
C VAL A 41 -14.09 3.75 4.57
N PRO A 42 -13.23 2.96 5.25
CA PRO A 42 -12.72 3.35 6.54
C PRO A 42 -11.84 4.59 6.45
N GLY A 43 -11.85 5.41 7.49
CA GLY A 43 -11.00 6.57 7.68
C GLY A 43 -9.94 6.25 8.71
N VAL A 44 -8.71 6.71 8.46
CA VAL A 44 -7.58 6.56 9.40
C VAL A 44 -7.71 7.65 10.46
N MET A 45 -7.62 7.25 11.73
CA MET A 45 -7.74 8.13 12.88
C MET A 45 -6.35 8.49 13.41
N PRO A 46 -6.05 9.77 13.68
CA PRO A 46 -4.81 10.14 14.34
C PRO A 46 -4.79 9.60 15.78
N ALA A 47 -3.59 9.22 16.22
CA ALA A 47 -3.31 8.93 17.61
C ALA A 47 -3.31 10.21 18.46
N ARG A 48 -3.12 10.07 19.77
CA ARG A 48 -3.20 11.19 20.72
C ARG A 48 -2.10 12.24 20.52
N ASP A 49 -1.00 11.85 19.92
CA ASP A 49 0.12 12.71 19.52
C ASP A 49 -0.10 13.40 18.16
N GLY A 50 -1.21 13.10 17.48
CA GLY A 50 -1.55 13.66 16.18
C GLY A 50 -1.03 12.85 14.99
N GLU A 51 -0.16 11.86 15.22
CA GLU A 51 0.39 11.01 14.17
C GLU A 51 -0.63 9.93 13.75
N LEU A 52 -0.63 9.52 12.48
CA LEU A 52 -1.56 8.48 12.00
C LEU A 52 -1.17 7.07 12.45
N GLY A 53 0.11 6.86 12.81
CA GLY A 53 0.66 5.57 13.20
C GLY A 53 1.40 5.62 14.53
N ALA A 54 1.08 4.70 15.43
CA ALA A 54 1.82 4.50 16.67
C ALA A 54 2.84 3.36 16.50
N ARG A 55 4.11 3.63 16.80
CA ARG A 55 5.14 2.59 16.87
C ARG A 55 5.20 2.01 18.28
N VAL A 56 4.93 0.72 18.40
CA VAL A 56 5.02 -0.03 19.66
C VAL A 56 6.00 -1.19 19.52
N THR A 57 6.61 -1.60 20.62
CA THR A 57 7.49 -2.77 20.65
C THR A 57 6.73 -3.93 21.28
N ASP A 58 6.74 -5.10 20.63
CA ASP A 58 6.12 -6.31 21.21
C ASP A 58 6.99 -6.92 22.32
N ASP A 59 6.47 -7.93 23.02
CA ASP A 59 7.18 -8.61 24.11
C ASP A 59 8.50 -9.27 23.66
N ALA A 60 8.67 -9.51 22.37
CA ALA A 60 9.89 -10.06 21.77
C ALA A 60 10.85 -8.96 21.27
N GLY A 61 10.62 -7.69 21.62
CA GLY A 61 11.49 -6.58 21.24
C GLY A 61 11.34 -6.11 19.78
N ARG A 62 10.31 -6.57 19.06
CA ARG A 62 10.14 -6.26 17.64
C ARG A 62 9.20 -5.07 17.45
N PRO A 63 9.55 -4.08 16.60
CA PRO A 63 8.69 -2.95 16.34
C PRO A 63 7.41 -3.36 15.59
N ARG A 64 6.32 -2.65 15.85
CA ARG A 64 4.99 -2.79 15.26
C ARG A 64 4.45 -1.40 14.96
N GLU A 65 3.99 -1.20 13.74
CA GLU A 65 3.24 0.00 13.37
C GLU A 65 1.76 -0.29 13.57
N CYS A 66 1.11 0.48 14.44
CA CYS A 66 -0.29 0.34 14.80
C CYS A 66 -1.08 1.53 14.24
N ALA A 67 -2.20 1.27 13.59
CA ALA A 67 -3.08 2.29 13.04
C ALA A 67 -4.53 2.03 13.46
N VAL A 68 -5.27 3.09 13.79
CA VAL A 68 -6.68 3.02 14.15
C VAL A 68 -7.51 3.51 12.98
N PHE A 69 -8.57 2.77 12.67
CA PHE A 69 -9.55 3.11 11.66
C PHE A 69 -10.91 3.23 12.32
N ASP A 70 -11.77 4.08 11.76
CA ASP A 70 -13.17 4.05 12.11
C ASP A 70 -13.86 2.75 11.66
N TRP A 71 -14.98 2.45 12.29
CA TRP A 71 -15.73 1.24 11.96
C TRP A 71 -16.69 1.49 10.79
N VAL A 72 -16.56 0.69 9.74
CA VAL A 72 -17.56 0.64 8.67
C VAL A 72 -18.65 -0.37 9.04
N PRO A 73 -19.89 0.07 9.29
CA PRO A 73 -20.98 -0.84 9.64
C PRO A 73 -21.26 -1.80 8.49
N GLY A 74 -21.27 -3.09 8.77
CA GLY A 74 -21.45 -4.09 7.73
C GLY A 74 -21.54 -5.50 8.28
N ARG A 75 -21.76 -6.45 7.36
CA ARG A 75 -21.81 -7.88 7.66
C ARG A 75 -20.89 -8.60 6.69
N SER A 76 -20.22 -9.64 7.16
CA SER A 76 -19.42 -10.50 6.28
C SER A 76 -20.30 -11.10 5.18
N LEU A 77 -19.82 -10.99 3.94
CA LEU A 77 -20.47 -11.52 2.74
C LEU A 77 -19.95 -12.92 2.36
N ARG A 78 -18.99 -13.49 3.12
CA ARG A 78 -18.27 -14.73 2.77
C ARG A 78 -19.18 -15.90 2.38
N SER A 79 -20.26 -16.10 3.13
CA SER A 79 -21.25 -17.17 2.89
C SER A 79 -22.53 -16.68 2.21
N ARG A 80 -22.57 -15.44 1.75
CA ARG A 80 -23.78 -14.76 1.23
C ARG A 80 -23.56 -14.13 -0.14
N LEU A 81 -22.61 -14.64 -0.91
CA LEU A 81 -22.32 -14.10 -2.23
C LEU A 81 -23.40 -14.57 -3.22
N THR A 82 -24.40 -13.71 -3.46
CA THR A 82 -25.40 -13.89 -4.51
C THR A 82 -25.03 -13.05 -5.74
N GLU A 83 -25.64 -13.33 -6.89
CA GLU A 83 -25.41 -12.54 -8.12
C GLU A 83 -25.66 -11.03 -7.91
N PRO A 84 -26.77 -10.58 -7.27
CA PRO A 84 -26.96 -9.15 -6.99
C PRO A 84 -25.86 -8.53 -6.11
N ILE A 85 -25.35 -9.29 -5.13
CA ILE A 85 -24.26 -8.84 -4.24
C ILE A 85 -22.94 -8.76 -5.01
N ALA A 86 -22.65 -9.73 -5.87
CA ALA A 86 -21.48 -9.70 -6.75
C ALA A 86 -21.53 -8.50 -7.70
N ALA A 87 -22.69 -8.21 -8.30
CA ALA A 87 -22.88 -7.02 -9.14
C ALA A 87 -22.68 -5.71 -8.35
N ALA A 88 -23.17 -5.64 -7.11
CA ALA A 88 -22.95 -4.48 -6.24
C ALA A 88 -21.47 -4.30 -5.86
N LEU A 89 -20.76 -5.39 -5.55
CA LEU A 89 -19.32 -5.39 -5.30
C LEU A 89 -18.55 -4.89 -6.54
N GLY A 90 -18.92 -5.34 -7.73
CA GLY A 90 -18.33 -4.88 -8.99
C GLY A 90 -18.50 -3.37 -9.21
N ARG A 91 -19.70 -2.83 -8.93
CA ARG A 91 -19.94 -1.37 -8.99
C ARG A 91 -19.10 -0.59 -7.98
N LEU A 92 -18.96 -1.10 -6.75
CA LEU A 92 -18.10 -0.48 -5.74
C LEU A 92 -16.63 -0.50 -6.18
N ALA A 93 -16.14 -1.64 -6.67
CA ALA A 93 -14.78 -1.78 -7.18
C ALA A 93 -14.51 -0.83 -8.37
N ALA A 94 -15.46 -0.68 -9.30
CA ALA A 94 -15.33 0.25 -10.42
C ALA A 94 -15.19 1.71 -9.96
N ARG A 95 -15.94 2.12 -8.93
CA ARG A 95 -15.81 3.46 -8.33
C ARG A 95 -14.45 3.65 -7.68
N LEU A 96 -13.95 2.65 -6.94
CA LEU A 96 -12.62 2.69 -6.33
C LEU A 96 -11.50 2.74 -7.39
N HIS A 97 -11.64 1.99 -8.48
CA HIS A 97 -10.69 2.04 -9.60
C HIS A 97 -10.67 3.42 -10.28
N ALA A 98 -11.84 4.03 -10.49
CA ALA A 98 -11.93 5.36 -11.08
C ALA A 98 -11.27 6.42 -10.18
N ASP A 99 -11.50 6.34 -8.86
CA ASP A 99 -10.86 7.23 -7.89
C ASP A 99 -9.34 7.06 -7.87
N ALA A 100 -8.86 5.82 -7.83
CA ALA A 100 -7.43 5.51 -7.86
C ALA A 100 -6.73 6.00 -9.13
N GLN A 101 -7.39 5.89 -10.30
CA GLN A 101 -6.85 6.41 -11.56
C GLN A 101 -6.73 7.95 -11.58
N ALA A 102 -7.64 8.64 -10.89
CA ALA A 102 -7.61 10.09 -10.75
C ALA A 102 -6.67 10.57 -9.63
N TRP A 103 -6.15 9.66 -8.80
CA TRP A 103 -5.24 10.01 -7.71
C TRP A 103 -3.80 10.17 -8.18
N ARG A 104 -3.18 11.27 -7.76
CA ARG A 104 -1.74 11.48 -7.85
C ARG A 104 -1.14 11.17 -6.49
N ALA A 105 -0.58 9.97 -6.37
CA ALA A 105 0.11 9.57 -5.15
C ALA A 105 1.31 10.49 -4.88
N PRO A 106 1.67 10.72 -3.60
CA PRO A 106 2.93 11.35 -3.23
C PRO A 106 4.13 10.65 -3.89
N PRO A 107 5.22 11.38 -4.22
CA PRO A 107 6.31 10.88 -5.06
C PRO A 107 7.09 9.71 -4.48
N ASP A 108 7.07 9.57 -3.15
CA ASP A 108 7.74 8.54 -2.36
C ASP A 108 6.90 7.26 -2.18
N VAL A 109 5.66 7.25 -2.66
CA VAL A 109 4.77 6.09 -2.55
C VAL A 109 5.04 5.12 -3.69
N VAL A 110 5.34 3.89 -3.32
CA VAL A 110 5.51 2.79 -4.26
C VAL A 110 4.16 2.43 -4.87
N VAL A 111 3.97 2.73 -6.16
CA VAL A 111 2.73 2.38 -6.88
C VAL A 111 2.79 0.92 -7.32
N ALA A 112 1.86 0.10 -6.84
CA ALA A 112 1.89 -1.36 -7.02
C ALA A 112 1.84 -1.81 -8.50
N ASP A 113 1.20 -1.04 -9.39
CA ASP A 113 1.17 -1.30 -10.83
C ASP A 113 2.51 -1.01 -11.53
N ARG A 114 3.39 -0.25 -10.85
CA ARG A 114 4.76 0.07 -11.27
C ARG A 114 5.80 -0.76 -10.52
N CYS A 115 5.38 -1.49 -9.49
CA CYS A 115 6.18 -2.51 -8.86
C CYS A 115 6.33 -3.69 -9.82
N CYS A 116 7.41 -3.69 -10.60
CA CYS A 116 7.99 -4.94 -11.04
C CYS A 116 8.51 -5.67 -9.80
N SER A 117 7.68 -6.48 -9.16
CA SER A 117 8.16 -7.46 -8.18
C SER A 117 9.23 -8.30 -8.89
N GLY A 118 10.46 -8.21 -8.38
CA GLY A 118 11.65 -8.80 -8.98
C GLY A 118 11.48 -10.31 -9.13
N GLY A 119 11.01 -10.73 -10.31
CA GLY A 119 10.56 -12.08 -10.58
C GLY A 119 9.76 -12.22 -11.87
N CYS A 120 9.17 -11.14 -12.40
CA CYS A 120 8.57 -11.20 -13.73
C CYS A 120 9.68 -11.38 -14.79
N PRO A 121 9.70 -12.49 -15.56
CA PRO A 121 10.53 -12.55 -16.75
C PRO A 121 10.08 -11.39 -17.66
N HIS A 122 11.09 -10.71 -18.22
CA HIS A 122 10.96 -9.48 -19.01
C HIS A 122 9.92 -9.54 -20.15
N ASP A 123 9.44 -10.73 -20.52
CA ASP A 123 8.52 -10.96 -21.62
C ASP A 123 7.04 -11.05 -21.22
N TRP A 124 6.71 -11.24 -19.94
CA TRP A 124 5.30 -11.46 -19.53
C TRP A 124 4.42 -10.22 -19.77
N TRP A 125 4.89 -9.04 -19.36
CA TRP A 125 4.16 -7.77 -19.54
C TRP A 125 4.06 -7.34 -21.01
N SER A 126 5.03 -7.75 -21.84
CA SER A 126 5.05 -7.45 -23.28
C SER A 126 3.92 -8.16 -24.03
N ARG A 127 3.41 -9.28 -23.48
CA ARG A 127 2.34 -10.09 -24.10
C ARG A 127 0.94 -9.66 -23.67
N THR A 128 0.78 -9.12 -22.45
CA THR A 128 -0.54 -8.82 -21.86
C THR A 128 -1.00 -7.38 -22.02
N CYS A 129 -0.10 -6.44 -22.31
CA CYS A 129 -0.44 -5.01 -22.49
C CYS A 129 0.22 -4.42 -23.74
N PRO A 130 -0.34 -4.57 -24.94
CA PRO A 130 0.22 -3.96 -26.14
C PRO A 130 0.11 -2.43 -26.04
N GLY A 131 1.25 -1.73 -26.09
CA GLY A 131 1.31 -0.26 -26.22
C GLY A 131 1.92 0.53 -25.06
N ARG A 132 2.22 -0.08 -23.90
CA ARG A 132 2.95 0.61 -22.81
C ARG A 132 4.38 0.09 -22.71
N ARG A 133 5.32 0.82 -23.31
CA ARG A 133 6.74 0.48 -23.27
C ARG A 133 7.35 1.06 -21.98
N CYS A 134 7.59 0.23 -20.98
CA CYS A 134 8.49 0.60 -19.88
C CYS A 134 9.93 0.68 -20.43
N SER A 135 10.45 1.89 -20.63
CA SER A 135 11.88 2.07 -20.91
C SER A 135 12.64 2.26 -19.58
N PRO A 136 13.56 1.35 -19.20
CA PRO A 136 14.49 1.64 -18.12
C PRO A 136 15.42 2.78 -18.58
N ARG A 137 15.30 3.97 -18.01
CA ARG A 137 16.32 5.02 -18.18
C ARG A 137 17.59 4.54 -17.47
N ARG A 138 18.63 4.22 -18.25
CA ARG A 138 19.98 3.95 -17.71
C ARG A 138 20.52 5.26 -17.16
N SER A 139 20.64 5.39 -15.84
CA SER A 139 21.48 6.43 -15.25
C SER A 139 22.95 5.97 -15.31
N THR A 140 23.72 6.54 -16.23
CA THR A 140 25.18 6.37 -16.28
C THR A 140 25.83 7.35 -15.30
N GLY A 141 25.71 7.08 -13.99
CA GLY A 141 26.41 7.83 -12.95
C GLY A 141 27.49 6.96 -12.28
N ARG A 142 28.76 7.36 -12.39
CA ARG A 142 29.87 6.75 -11.62
C ARG A 142 29.63 6.95 -10.13
N ARG A 143 29.54 5.86 -9.35
CA ARG A 143 29.56 5.91 -7.89
C ARG A 143 31.02 5.95 -7.37
N PRO A 144 31.31 6.66 -6.26
CA PRO A 144 32.60 6.61 -5.61
C PRO A 144 32.84 5.26 -4.92
N HIS A 145 34.12 4.92 -4.85
CA HIS A 145 34.70 3.65 -4.41
C HIS A 145 34.48 3.42 -2.91
N TRP A 146 34.03 2.22 -2.53
CA TRP A 146 34.20 1.68 -1.18
C TRP A 146 35.10 0.45 -1.29
N THR A 147 36.24 0.50 -0.62
CA THR A 147 37.30 -0.50 -0.62
C THR A 147 36.96 -1.69 0.28
N SER A 148 37.05 -2.88 -0.35
CA SER A 148 37.46 -4.20 0.16
C SER A 148 36.75 -4.85 1.35
N CYS A 149 36.13 -6.03 1.12
CA CYS A 149 36.75 -7.32 1.48
C CYS A 149 36.00 -8.52 0.84
N GLY A 150 36.79 -9.38 0.15
CA GLY A 150 36.62 -10.83 -0.02
C GLY A 150 35.25 -11.45 -0.32
N THR A 151 34.98 -11.73 -1.60
CA THR A 151 34.76 -13.07 -2.20
C THR A 151 33.87 -13.00 -3.45
N ARG A 152 34.27 -13.73 -4.49
CA ARG A 152 33.71 -13.67 -5.83
C ARG A 152 32.34 -14.33 -5.88
N ARG A 153 31.29 -13.54 -6.08
CA ARG A 153 30.12 -13.93 -6.91
C ARG A 153 29.48 -12.67 -7.49
N ARG A 154 29.61 -12.49 -8.80
CA ARG A 154 28.90 -11.45 -9.56
C ARG A 154 27.40 -11.80 -9.61
N SER A 155 26.64 -11.52 -8.54
CA SER A 155 25.19 -11.42 -8.68
C SER A 155 24.88 -10.03 -9.24
N ARG A 156 24.45 -9.93 -10.49
CA ARG A 156 23.83 -8.72 -11.04
C ARG A 156 22.50 -8.52 -10.29
N ARG A 157 22.55 -7.91 -9.10
CA ARG A 157 21.35 -7.41 -8.42
C ARG A 157 21.08 -6.03 -8.97
N THR A 158 20.09 -5.92 -9.84
CA THR A 158 19.52 -4.64 -10.27
C THR A 158 18.88 -4.02 -9.03
N CYS A 159 19.61 -3.13 -8.37
CA CYS A 159 19.09 -2.36 -7.25
C CYS A 159 18.33 -1.17 -7.85
N CYS A 160 17.00 -1.26 -7.86
CA CYS A 160 16.16 -0.10 -8.12
C CYS A 160 16.31 0.85 -6.92
N THR A 161 17.06 1.93 -7.08
CA THR A 161 17.04 3.04 -6.12
C THR A 161 16.07 4.07 -6.66
N VAL A 162 15.07 4.44 -5.85
CA VAL A 162 14.18 5.58 -6.11
C VAL A 162 14.99 6.84 -5.80
N THR A 163 15.04 7.79 -6.74
CA THR A 163 15.47 9.18 -6.49
C THR A 163 14.27 10.07 -6.77
#